data_AF-A0A543GDY5-F1
#
_entry.id   AF-A0A543GDY5-F1
#
_cell.length_a   1.000
_cell.length_b   1.000
_cell.length_c   1.000
_cell.angle_alpha   90.00
_cell.angle_beta   90.00
_cell.angle_gamma   90.00
#
_symmetry.space_group_name_H-M   'P 1'
#
loop_
_entity.id
_entity.type
_entity.pdbx_description
1 polymer ?
#
loop_
_entity_poly.entity_id
_entity_poly.type
_entity_poly.pdbx_seq_one_letter_code
_entity_poly.pdbx_strand_id
1 'polypeptide(L)' 'MHGVLTPDPRRRLPGRGAWLHLAPECLDRAERRSAFPRALRVPGPLDTAPVRTHISAVCVNGARETPGSDTPGSKVDPS' A
#
# COMPACT_ATOMS: atom_id res chain seq x y z
N MET A 1 -21.44 -2.86 -1.33
CA MET A 1 -20.54 -3.92 -0.83
C MET A 1 -19.14 -3.35 -0.85
N HIS A 2 -18.47 -3.24 0.31
CA HIS A 2 -17.09 -2.75 0.38
C HIS A 2 -16.15 -3.93 0.23
N GLY A 3 -15.15 -3.81 -0.65
CA GLY A 3 -14.11 -4.83 -0.76
C GLY A 3 -13.19 -4.78 0.46
N VAL A 4 -12.63 -5.92 0.86
CA VAL A 4 -11.64 -5.99 1.95
C VAL A 4 -10.26 -6.20 1.35
N LEU A 5 -9.29 -5.37 1.73
CA LEU A 5 -7.91 -5.54 1.29
C LEU A 5 -7.22 -6.56 2.17
N THR A 6 -6.80 -7.67 1.56
CA THR A 6 -6.10 -8.74 2.27
C THR A 6 -4.59 -8.63 2.04
N PRO A 7 -3.76 -8.49 3.09
CA PRO A 7 -2.32 -8.53 2.93
C PRO A 7 -1.87 -9.93 2.45
N ASP A 8 -1.06 -9.97 1.39
CA ASP A 8 -0.50 -11.22 0.83
C ASP A 8 1.03 -11.17 0.77
N PRO A 9 1.72 -11.38 1.91
CA PRO A 9 3.18 -11.42 1.93
C PRO A 9 3.77 -12.57 1.10
N ARG A 10 2.98 -13.64 0.89
CA ARG A 10 3.44 -14.85 0.19
C ARG A 10 3.15 -14.81 -1.31
N ARG A 11 2.43 -13.80 -1.80
CA ARG A 11 2.04 -13.61 -3.21
C ARG A 11 1.29 -14.82 -3.80
N ARG A 12 0.37 -15.40 -3.03
CA ARG A 12 -0.38 -16.61 -3.40
C ARG A 12 -1.85 -16.38 -3.68
N LEU A 13 -2.39 -15.19 -3.41
CA LEU A 13 -3.80 -14.93 -3.62
C LEU A 13 -4.10 -14.70 -5.11
N PRO A 14 -5.15 -15.35 -5.66
CA PRO A 14 -5.58 -15.12 -7.02
C PRO A 14 -6.21 -13.72 -7.15
N GLY A 15 -6.01 -13.07 -8.29
CA GLY A 15 -6.63 -11.78 -8.62
C GLY A 15 -5.62 -10.67 -8.88
N ARG A 16 -6.08 -9.42 -8.77
CA ARG A 16 -5.22 -8.24 -8.89
C ARG A 16 -4.64 -7.89 -7.53
N GLY A 17 -3.36 -7.50 -7.52
CA GLY A 17 -2.64 -7.10 -6.31
C GLY A 17 -2.04 -5.70 -6.47
N ALA A 18 -1.67 -5.11 -5.34
CA ALA A 18 -0.93 -3.85 -5.27
C ALA A 18 0.29 -4.04 -4.38
N TRP A 19 1.37 -3.34 -4.70
CA TRP A 19 2.60 -3.35 -3.91
C TRP A 19 2.69 -2.08 -3.09
N LEU A 20 3.11 -2.25 -1.84
CA LEU A 20 3.34 -1.17 -0.90
C LEU A 20 4.57 -1.51 -0.06
N HIS A 21 5.35 -0.50 0.31
CA HIS A 21 6.35 -0.65 1.34
C HIS A 21 5.69 -0.94 2.70
N LEU A 22 6.37 -1.73 3.53
CA LEU A 22 5.93 -2.05 4.89
C LEU A 22 6.22 -0.89 5.85
N ALA A 23 5.66 0.28 5.53
CA ALA A 23 5.81 1.51 6.30
C ALA A 23 4.42 2.17 6.48
N PRO A 24 4.07 2.60 7.71
CA PRO A 24 2.78 3.26 7.97
C PRO A 24 2.55 4.49 7.10
N GLU A 25 3.58 5.31 6.92
CA GLU A 25 3.59 6.51 6.06
C GLU A 25 3.18 6.22 4.61
N CYS A 26 3.63 5.09 4.07
CA CYS A 26 3.28 4.67 2.72
C CYS A 26 1.81 4.26 2.64
N LEU A 27 1.28 3.59 3.66
CA LEU A 27 -0.13 3.20 3.74
C LEU A 27 -1.03 4.44 3.80
N ASP A 28 -0.75 5.38 4.69
CA ASP A 28 -1.51 6.63 4.84
C ASP A 28 -1.57 7.41 3.51
N ARG A 29 -0.44 7.48 2.80
CA ARG A 29 -0.38 8.13 1.47
C ARG A 29 -1.22 7.40 0.44
N ALA A 30 -1.20 6.06 0.45
CA ALA A 30 -1.96 5.23 -0.48
C ALA A 30 -3.48 5.33 -0.22
N GLU A 31 -3.90 5.37 1.05
CA GLU A 31 -5.29 5.58 1.46
C GLU A 31 -5.80 6.95 1.01
N ARG A 32 -5.09 8.03 1.35
CA ARG A 32 -5.46 9.40 0.99
C ARG A 32 -5.61 9.61 -0.52
N ARG A 33 -4.78 8.93 -1.32
CA ARG A 33 -4.81 9.05 -2.79
C ARG A 33 -5.75 8.05 -3.46
N SER A 34 -6.44 7.20 -2.71
CA SER A 34 -7.24 6.10 -3.24
C SER A 34 -6.44 5.23 -4.23
N ALA A 35 -5.20 4.90 -3.86
CA ALA A 35 -4.30 4.11 -4.70
C ALA A 35 -4.76 2.65 -4.84
N PHE A 36 -5.27 2.04 -3.77
CA PHE A 36 -5.73 0.65 -3.80
C PHE A 36 -6.99 0.42 -4.66
N PRO A 37 -8.08 1.22 -4.52
CA PRO A 37 -9.21 1.10 -5.43
C PRO A 37 -8.81 1.26 -6.90
N ARG A 38 -7.88 2.17 -7.21
CA ARG A 38 -7.35 2.36 -8.57
C ARG A 38 -6.53 1.16 -9.05
N ALA A 39 -5.60 0.65 -8.24
CA ALA A 39 -4.74 -0.48 -8.61
C ALA A 39 -5.54 -1.78 -8.76
N LEU A 40 -6.51 -2.01 -7.89
CA LEU A 40 -7.36 -3.20 -7.87
C LEU A 40 -8.57 -3.08 -8.80
N ARG A 41 -8.82 -1.89 -9.38
CA ARG A 41 -9.98 -1.57 -10.23
C ARG A 41 -11.32 -1.88 -9.57
N VAL A 42 -11.43 -1.57 -8.28
CA VAL A 42 -12.66 -1.79 -7.51
C VAL A 42 -13.39 -0.44 -7.35
N PRO A 43 -14.68 -0.36 -7.68
CA PRO A 43 -15.46 0.84 -7.44
C PRO A 43 -15.82 0.96 -5.95
N GLY A 44 -15.44 2.07 -5.34
CA GLY A 44 -15.80 2.42 -3.97
C GLY A 44 -14.69 2.21 -2.93
N PRO A 45 -14.97 2.51 -1.65
CA PRO A 45 -13.99 2.40 -0.59
C PRO A 45 -13.67 0.93 -0.31
N LEU A 46 -12.37 0.66 -0.17
CA LEU A 46 -11.81 -0.61 0.27
C LEU A 46 -11.48 -0.50 1.76
N ASP A 47 -11.79 -1.55 2.52
CA ASP A 47 -11.36 -1.65 3.90
C ASP A 47 -9.87 -2.02 3.95
N THR A 48 -9.07 -1.11 4.50
CA THR A 48 -7.61 -1.24 4.66
C THR A 48 -7.21 -1.64 6.07
N ALA A 49 -8.17 -1.80 7.01
CA ALA A 49 -7.87 -2.17 8.39
C ALA A 49 -6.97 -3.42 8.51
N PRO A 50 -7.20 -4.52 7.76
CA PRO A 50 -6.33 -5.71 7.86
C PRO A 50 -4.89 -5.44 7.43
N VAL A 51 -4.69 -4.58 6.43
CA VAL A 51 -3.37 -4.19 5.94
C VAL A 51 -2.66 -3.33 6.98
N ARG A 52 -3.38 -2.41 7.62
CA ARG A 52 -2.84 -1.55 8.67
C ARG A 52 -2.36 -2.34 9.88
N THR A 53 -3.17 -3.31 10.33
CA THR A 53 -2.78 -4.25 11.38
C THR A 53 -1.56 -5.06 10.98
N HIS A 54 -1.50 -5.54 9.74
CA HIS A 54 -0.34 -6.30 9.25
C HIS A 54 0.94 -5.45 9.22
N ILE A 55 0.89 -4.24 8.67
CA ILE A 55 2.05 -3.31 8.62
C ILE A 55 2.51 -2.98 10.04
N SER A 56 1.60 -2.67 10.96
CA SER A 56 1.95 -2.44 12.37
C SER A 56 2.65 -3.65 12.99
N ALA A 57 2.14 -4.86 12.75
CA ALA A 57 2.73 -6.09 13.28
C ALA A 57 4.12 -6.38 12.70
N VAL A 58 4.34 -6.19 11.39
CA VAL A 58 5.65 -6.44 10.77
C VAL A 58 6.66 -5.33 11.08
N CYS A 59 6.24 -4.07 11.22
CA CYS A 59 7.13 -2.99 11.66
C CYS A 59 7.65 -3.22 13.09
N VAL A 60 6.82 -3.78 13.98
CA VAL A 60 7.25 -4.17 15.34
C VAL A 60 8.27 -5.31 15.31
N ASN A 61 8.13 -6.24 14.35
CA ASN A 61 8.99 -7.42 14.24
C ASN A 61 10.25 -7.21 13.37
N GLY A 62 10.29 -6.15 12.56
CA GLY A 62 11.26 -5.94 11.48
C GLY A 62 12.13 -4.70 11.62
N ALA A 63 12.52 -4.31 12.84
CA ALA A 63 13.35 -3.13 13.13
C ALA A 63 14.79 -3.18 12.58
N ARG A 64 15.06 -3.90 11.49
CA ARG A 64 16.32 -3.88 10.75
C ARG A 64 16.05 -4.05 9.27
N GLU A 65 15.47 -3.06 8.56
CA GLU A 65 15.86 -2.62 7.21
C GLU A 65 15.31 -1.19 6.99
N THR A 66 16.16 -0.32 6.47
CA THR A 66 16.10 1.16 6.52
C THR A 66 14.95 1.82 5.72
N PRO A 67 14.48 3.01 6.14
CA PRO A 67 13.42 3.75 5.46
C PRO A 67 13.94 4.42 4.18
N GLY A 68 13.71 3.81 3.03
CA GLY A 68 13.91 4.44 1.72
C GLY A 68 12.73 5.33 1.36
N SER A 69 12.66 6.53 1.92
CA SER A 69 11.89 7.62 1.34
C SER A 69 12.77 8.33 0.32
N ASP A 70 12.56 8.08 -0.98
CA ASP A 70 12.81 9.12 -1.98
C ASP A 70 11.98 8.87 -3.24
N THR A 71 11.03 9.77 -3.50
CA THR A 71 10.65 10.07 -4.87
C THR A 71 10.51 11.58 -4.94
N PRO A 72 11.51 12.30 -5.47
CA PRO A 72 11.28 13.60 -6.03
C PRO A 72 10.64 13.36 -7.40
N GLY A 73 9.44 13.91 -7.61
CA GLY A 73 8.79 13.86 -8.91
C GLY A 73 9.72 14.42 -9.98
N SER A 74 9.98 13.64 -11.02
CA SER A 74 10.63 14.13 -12.22
C SER A 74 9.67 15.11 -12.89
N LYS A 75 9.83 16.39 -12.56
CA LYS A 75 9.29 17.50 -13.35
C LYS A 75 10.09 17.50 -14.66
N VAL A 76 9.51 16.94 -15.72
CA VAL A 76 10.03 17.16 -17.08
C VAL A 76 9.36 18.43 -17.60
N ASP A 77 10.13 19.50 -17.70
CA ASP A 77 9.69 20.73 -18.37
C ASP A 77 9.67 20.49 -19.90
N PRO A 78 8.72 21.06 -20.66
CA PRO A 78 8.68 20.91 -22.12
C PRO A 78 9.71 21.83 -22.79
N SER A 79 10.35 21.32 -23.84
CA SER A 79 11.01 22.12 -24.89
C SER A 79 10.53 21.64 -26.25
#